data_AF-A0A2D8CG50-F1
#
_entry.id   AF-A0A2D8CG50-F1
#
_cell.length_a   1.000
_cell.length_b   1.000
_cell.length_c   1.000
_cell.angle_alpha   90.00
_cell.angle_beta   90.00
_cell.angle_gamma   90.00
#
_symmetry.space_group_name_H-M   'P 1'
#
loop_
_entity.id
_entity.type
_entity.pdbx_description
1 polymer ?
#
loop_
_entity_poly.entity_id
_entity_poly.type
_entity_poly.pdbx_seq_one_letter_code
_entity_poly.pdbx_strand_id
1 'polypeptide(L)'
;MLEPRSLEFIEDDPATPKTQLVIVTGLLVFAAFFQSDTLVYISLLVGLGSFIPAVGNRIVWAWYKLAEVLGWFNSRVLLSLVYYLIVTPIALLFRLFGNDPLLLKDKKGSMFNFREHTYTKEDLENPW
;
A
#
# COMPACT_ATOMS: atom_id res chain seq x y z
N MET A 1 -1.25 15.58 -1.82
CA MET A 1 -0.53 15.50 -3.11
C MET A 1 0.91 15.85 -2.78
N LEU A 2 1.81 14.87 -2.70
CA LEU A 2 3.22 15.16 -2.46
C LEU A 2 3.76 15.85 -3.73
N GLU A 3 4.53 16.92 -3.58
CA GLU A 3 5.21 17.51 -4.74
C GLU A 3 6.08 16.43 -5.40
N PRO A 4 6.03 16.31 -6.74
CA PRO A 4 6.90 15.38 -7.42
C PRO A 4 8.34 15.80 -7.11
N ARG A 5 9.15 14.88 -6.55
CA ARG A 5 10.57 15.14 -6.35
C ARG A 5 11.25 15.25 -7.72
N SER A 6 11.20 16.44 -8.29
CA SER A 6 11.88 16.82 -9.52
C SER A 6 13.37 16.97 -9.26
N LEU A 7 14.17 17.00 -10.33
CA LEU A 7 15.61 17.20 -10.20
C LEU A 7 15.95 18.54 -9.53
N GLU A 8 15.17 19.59 -9.82
CA GLU A 8 15.29 20.91 -9.20
C GLU A 8 15.06 20.84 -7.69
N PHE A 9 14.01 20.14 -7.24
CA PHE A 9 13.75 19.94 -5.81
C PHE A 9 14.91 19.23 -5.09
N ILE A 10 15.51 18.22 -5.74
CA ILE A 10 16.62 17.45 -5.16
C ILE A 10 17.91 18.26 -5.10
N GLU A 11 18.12 19.16 -6.06
CA GLU A 11 19.28 20.04 -6.09
C GLU A 11 19.28 21.07 -4.95
N ASP A 12 18.10 21.59 -4.61
CA ASP A 12 17.92 22.55 -3.50
C ASP A 12 17.77 21.89 -2.11
N ASP A 13 17.55 20.56 -2.05
CA ASP A 13 17.33 19.85 -0.78
C ASP A 13 18.63 19.62 0.02
N PRO A 14 18.77 20.17 1.24
CA PRO A 14 19.95 19.95 2.09
C PRO A 14 20.11 18.48 2.54
N ALA A 15 19.09 17.63 2.35
CA ALA A 15 19.15 16.21 2.68
C ALA A 15 19.76 15.33 1.57
N THR A 16 19.99 15.87 0.37
CA THR A 16 20.54 15.12 -0.78
C THR A 16 21.91 14.47 -0.48
N PRO A 17 22.89 15.17 0.11
CA PRO A 17 24.19 14.56 0.45
C PRO A 17 24.07 13.42 1.47
N LYS A 18 23.15 13.55 2.44
CA LYS A 18 22.89 12.48 3.43
C LYS A 18 22.32 11.24 2.73
N THR A 19 21.41 11.43 1.78
CA THR A 19 20.81 10.32 1.02
C THR A 19 21.84 9.62 0.14
N GLN A 20 22.71 10.37 -0.52
CA GLN A 20 23.85 9.83 -1.28
C GLN A 20 24.75 8.95 -0.40
N LEU A 21 25.12 9.44 0.80
CA LEU A 21 25.91 8.67 1.75
C LEU A 21 25.19 7.40 2.22
N VAL A 22 23.88 7.47 2.48
CA VAL A 22 23.07 6.30 2.85
C VAL A 22 23.03 5.27 1.72
N ILE A 23 22.92 5.69 0.46
CA ILE A 23 22.95 4.79 -0.70
C ILE A 23 24.32 4.08 -0.80
N VAL A 24 25.42 4.84 -0.72
CA VAL A 24 26.78 4.27 -0.80
C VAL A 24 27.03 3.32 0.37
N THR A 25 26.66 3.72 1.59
CA THR A 25 26.82 2.89 2.79
C THR A 25 25.97 1.62 2.71
N GLY A 26 24.72 1.74 2.24
CA GLY A 26 23.84 0.59 2.04
C GLY A 26 24.44 -0.41 1.04
N LEU A 27 24.93 0.06 -0.11
CA LEU A 27 25.59 -0.79 -1.10
C LEU A 27 26.82 -1.50 -0.53
N LEU A 28 27.62 -0.82 0.30
CA LEU A 28 28.77 -1.43 0.98
C LEU A 28 28.35 -2.51 1.99
N VAL A 29 27.30 -2.27 2.78
CA VAL A 29 26.77 -3.27 3.72
C VAL A 29 26.26 -4.50 2.95
N PHE A 30 25.55 -4.29 1.83
CA PHE A 30 25.13 -5.39 0.96
C PHE A 30 26.34 -6.13 0.36
N ALA A 31 27.36 -5.42 -0.10
CA ALA A 31 28.58 -6.03 -0.63
C ALA A 31 29.28 -6.93 0.41
N ALA A 32 29.33 -6.46 1.67
CA ALA A 32 29.92 -7.21 2.77
C ALA A 32 29.12 -8.49 3.11
N PHE A 33 27.78 -8.41 3.08
CA PHE A 33 26.93 -9.58 3.35
C PHE A 33 27.04 -10.64 2.24
N PHE A 34 27.12 -10.22 0.98
CA PHE A 34 27.21 -11.11 -0.17
C PHE A 34 28.64 -11.52 -0.56
N GLN A 35 29.67 -11.02 0.16
CA GLN A 35 31.10 -11.20 -0.14
C GLN A 35 31.44 -11.04 -1.63
N SER A 36 30.79 -10.08 -2.30
CA SER A 36 30.89 -9.89 -3.74
C SER A 36 31.76 -8.68 -4.07
N ASP A 37 32.89 -8.92 -4.73
CA ASP A 37 33.80 -7.86 -5.17
C ASP A 37 33.13 -6.91 -6.17
N THR A 38 32.23 -7.42 -7.01
CA THR A 38 31.50 -6.62 -8.00
C THR A 38 30.67 -5.51 -7.35
N LEU A 39 30.00 -5.80 -6.23
CA LEU A 39 29.20 -4.81 -5.51
C LEU A 39 30.07 -3.71 -4.87
N VAL A 40 31.31 -4.03 -4.47
CA VAL A 40 32.28 -3.05 -3.98
C VAL A 40 32.70 -2.10 -5.09
N TYR A 41 32.99 -2.60 -6.30
CA TYR A 41 33.32 -1.72 -7.43
C TYR A 41 32.15 -0.80 -7.81
N ILE A 42 30.91 -1.30 -7.73
CA ILE A 42 29.71 -0.49 -8.00
C ILE A 42 29.54 0.59 -6.93
N SER A 43 29.68 0.28 -5.65
CA SER A 43 29.55 1.27 -4.58
C SER A 43 30.62 2.35 -4.67
N LEU A 44 31.85 1.97 -5.05
CA LEU A 44 32.94 2.91 -5.29
C LEU A 44 32.63 3.84 -6.47
N LEU A 45 32.13 3.31 -7.57
CA LEU A 45 31.74 4.10 -8.75
C LEU A 45 30.60 5.07 -8.41
N VAL A 46 29.57 4.60 -7.70
CA VAL A 46 28.44 5.43 -7.26
C VAL A 46 28.91 6.52 -6.30
N GLY A 47 29.80 6.20 -5.36
CA GLY A 47 30.39 7.17 -4.45
C GLY A 47 31.21 8.25 -5.17
N LEU A 48 32.06 7.84 -6.12
CA LEU A 48 32.85 8.77 -6.94
C LEU A 48 31.95 9.63 -7.85
N GLY A 49 30.90 9.05 -8.43
CA GLY A 49 29.93 9.77 -9.25
C GLY A 49 29.11 10.78 -8.45
N SER A 50 28.95 10.57 -7.14
CA SER A 50 28.21 11.46 -6.24
C SER A 50 28.89 12.82 -6.02
N PHE A 51 30.21 12.92 -6.25
CA PHE A 51 30.92 14.21 -6.20
C PHE A 51 30.54 15.15 -7.36
N ILE A 52 29.96 14.60 -8.43
CA ILE A 52 29.44 15.39 -9.54
C ILE A 52 27.95 15.67 -9.26
N PRO A 53 27.54 16.92 -8.99
CA PRO A 53 26.18 17.23 -8.53
C PRO A 53 25.10 16.75 -9.50
N ALA A 54 25.31 16.91 -10.82
CA ALA A 54 24.38 16.44 -11.83
C ALA A 54 24.17 14.91 -11.82
N VAL A 55 25.19 14.13 -11.50
CA VAL A 55 25.11 12.66 -11.45
C VAL A 55 24.54 12.21 -10.10
N GLY A 56 25.02 12.79 -9.00
CA GLY A 56 24.52 12.53 -7.65
C GLY A 56 23.02 12.80 -7.51
N ASN A 57 22.52 13.90 -8.09
CA ASN A 57 21.09 14.25 -8.05
C ASN A 57 20.25 13.24 -8.84
N ARG A 58 20.75 12.74 -9.98
CA ARG A 58 20.08 11.70 -10.77
C ARG A 58 20.03 10.35 -10.05
N ILE A 59 21.08 9.99 -9.31
CA ILE A 59 21.12 8.76 -8.49
C ILE A 59 20.04 8.85 -7.40
N VAL A 60 19.98 9.97 -6.68
CA VAL A 60 18.96 10.18 -5.63
C VAL A 60 17.56 10.21 -6.21
N TRP A 61 17.37 10.82 -7.39
CA TRP A 61 16.10 10.81 -8.10
C TRP A 61 15.66 9.39 -8.46
N ALA A 62 16.57 8.58 -9.01
CA ALA A 62 16.28 7.17 -9.32
C ALA A 62 15.93 6.37 -8.07
N TRP A 63 16.64 6.60 -6.95
CA TRP A 63 16.33 6.00 -5.66
C TRP A 63 14.92 6.35 -5.17
N TYR A 64 14.52 7.62 -5.27
CA TYR A 64 13.16 8.03 -4.90
C TYR A 64 12.10 7.42 -5.80
N LYS A 65 12.38 7.27 -7.10
CA LYS A 65 11.47 6.57 -8.02
C LYS A 65 11.28 5.09 -7.66
N LEU A 66 12.35 4.41 -7.27
CA LEU A 66 12.26 3.04 -6.76
C LEU A 66 11.42 2.98 -5.49
N ALA A 67 11.62 3.92 -4.55
CA ALA A 67 10.83 3.98 -3.32
C ALA A 67 9.34 4.26 -3.58
N GLU A 68 9.01 5.09 -4.57
CA GLU A 68 7.63 5.38 -4.98
C GLU A 68 6.93 4.12 -5.51
N VAL A 69 7.60 3.38 -6.40
CA VAL A 69 7.08 2.10 -6.93
C VAL A 69 6.92 1.07 -5.82
N LEU A 70 7.90 0.98 -4.90
CA LEU A 70 7.84 0.07 -3.76
C LEU A 70 6.68 0.43 -2.81
N GLY A 71 6.46 1.72 -2.55
CA GLY A 71 5.35 2.20 -1.75
C GLY A 71 3.99 1.89 -2.38
N TRP A 72 3.86 2.08 -3.69
CA TRP A 72 2.67 1.71 -4.44
C TRP A 72 2.39 0.21 -4.36
N PHE A 73 3.43 -0.62 -4.54
CA PHE A 73 3.31 -2.08 -4.42
C PHE A 73 2.90 -2.47 -3.00
N ASN A 74 3.58 -1.93 -1.98
CA ASN A 74 3.30 -2.21 -0.57
C ASN A 74 1.85 -1.88 -0.19
N SER A 75 1.32 -0.75 -0.65
CA SER A 75 -0.07 -0.37 -0.35
C SER A 75 -1.09 -1.41 -0.85
N ARG A 76 -0.86 -1.97 -2.04
CA ARG A 76 -1.70 -3.00 -2.64
C ARG A 76 -1.55 -4.35 -1.95
N VAL A 77 -0.32 -4.73 -1.65
CA VAL A 77 -0.02 -6.00 -0.96
C VAL A 77 -0.62 -5.99 0.44
N LEU A 78 -0.40 -4.92 1.21
CA LEU A 78 -0.94 -4.79 2.56
C LEU A 78 -2.47 -4.88 2.55
N LEU A 79 -3.14 -4.13 1.67
CA LEU A 79 -4.59 -4.16 1.56
C LEU A 79 -5.11 -5.55 1.17
N SER A 80 -4.47 -6.18 0.19
CA SER A 80 -4.83 -7.53 -0.25
C SER A 80 -4.67 -8.54 0.89
N LEU A 81 -3.56 -8.45 1.63
CA LEU A 81 -3.26 -9.34 2.74
C LEU A 81 -4.27 -9.16 3.88
N VAL A 82 -4.62 -7.92 4.24
CA VAL A 82 -5.68 -7.63 5.21
C VAL A 82 -7.03 -8.19 4.75
N TYR A 83 -7.39 -7.99 3.47
CA TYR A 83 -8.63 -8.50 2.92
C TYR A 83 -8.70 -10.03 2.98
N TYR A 84 -7.63 -10.73 2.60
CA TYR A 84 -7.63 -12.19 2.58
C TYR A 84 -7.47 -12.83 3.96
N LEU A 85 -6.71 -12.23 4.88
CA LEU A 85 -6.48 -12.80 6.21
C LEU A 85 -7.53 -12.41 7.24
N ILE A 86 -8.21 -11.27 7.08
CA ILE A 86 -9.18 -10.78 8.08
C ILE A 86 -10.58 -10.78 7.49
N VAL A 87 -10.82 -10.01 6.42
CA VAL A 87 -12.18 -9.79 5.90
C VAL A 87 -12.78 -11.08 5.32
N THR A 88 -11.99 -11.81 4.52
CA THR A 88 -12.43 -13.04 3.86
C THR A 88 -12.83 -14.14 4.85
N PRO A 89 -12.05 -14.50 5.88
CA PRO A 89 -12.48 -15.50 6.84
C PRO A 89 -13.69 -15.02 7.67
N ILE A 90 -13.78 -13.74 8.02
CA ILE A 90 -14.97 -13.21 8.69
C ILE A 90 -16.22 -13.39 7.82
N ALA A 91 -16.14 -13.04 6.54
CA ALA A 91 -17.24 -13.22 5.59
C ALA A 91 -17.61 -14.70 5.40
N LEU A 92 -16.61 -15.60 5.36
CA LEU A 92 -16.85 -17.04 5.29
C LEU A 92 -17.52 -17.58 6.55
N LEU A 93 -17.09 -17.14 7.74
CA LEU A 93 -17.71 -17.51 9.01
C LEU A 93 -19.16 -17.00 9.04
N PHE A 94 -19.41 -15.75 8.64
CA PHE A 94 -20.78 -15.22 8.52
C PHE A 94 -21.66 -16.07 7.59
N ARG A 95 -21.10 -16.51 6.45
CA ARG A 95 -21.80 -17.38 5.50
C ARG A 95 -22.07 -18.78 6.06
N LEU A 96 -21.17 -19.30 6.91
CA LEU A 96 -21.30 -20.60 7.54
C LEU A 96 -22.31 -20.57 8.70
N PHE A 97 -22.27 -19.53 9.54
CA PHE A 97 -23.14 -19.37 10.71
C PHE A 97 -24.53 -18.79 10.38
N GLY A 98 -24.82 -18.54 9.09
CA GLY A 98 -26.18 -18.71 8.59
C GLY A 98 -27.11 -17.50 8.69
N ASN A 99 -26.60 -16.28 8.90
CA ASN A 99 -27.42 -15.11 8.61
C ASN A 99 -27.56 -14.97 7.10
N ASP A 100 -28.76 -15.26 6.58
CA ASP A 100 -29.20 -14.96 5.22
C ASP A 100 -30.10 -13.71 5.24
N PRO A 101 -29.55 -12.52 5.52
CA PRO A 101 -30.34 -11.29 5.64
C PRO A 101 -31.04 -10.92 4.33
N LEU A 102 -30.54 -11.43 3.20
CA LEU A 102 -31.08 -11.16 1.88
C LEU A 102 -32.07 -12.24 1.42
N LEU A 103 -32.37 -13.24 2.26
CA LEU A 103 -33.26 -14.36 1.95
C LEU A 103 -32.92 -15.03 0.61
N LEU A 104 -31.64 -15.08 0.22
CA LEU A 104 -31.20 -15.61 -1.08
C LEU A 104 -31.55 -17.09 -1.25
N LYS A 105 -31.73 -17.82 -0.14
CA LYS A 105 -32.16 -19.23 -0.16
C LYS A 105 -33.68 -19.38 -0.28
N ASP A 106 -34.46 -18.29 -0.16
CA ASP A 106 -35.91 -18.34 -0.32
C ASP A 106 -36.25 -18.52 -1.81
N LYS A 107 -36.97 -19.60 -2.12
CA LYS A 107 -37.40 -19.93 -3.49
C LYS A 107 -38.74 -19.27 -3.85
N LYS A 108 -39.30 -18.45 -2.97
CA LYS A 108 -40.47 -17.65 -3.31
C LYS A 108 -40.10 -16.69 -4.44
N GLY A 109 -40.83 -16.75 -5.56
CA GLY A 109 -40.64 -15.84 -6.69
C GLY A 109 -41.00 -14.38 -6.40
N SER A 110 -41.24 -14.03 -5.13
CA SER A 110 -41.60 -12.70 -4.67
C SER A 110 -41.06 -12.49 -3.26
N MET A 111 -40.47 -11.31 -3.04
CA MET A 111 -40.05 -10.84 -1.71
C MET A 111 -41.24 -10.34 -0.85
N PHE A 112 -42.45 -10.38 -1.41
CA PHE A 112 -43.66 -9.91 -0.75
C PHE A 112 -44.08 -10.91 0.34
N ASN A 113 -44.04 -10.49 1.60
CA ASN A 113 -44.56 -11.25 2.72
C ASN A 113 -45.90 -10.64 3.15
N PHE A 114 -46.96 -11.45 3.15
CA PHE A 114 -48.25 -11.04 3.71
C PHE A 114 -48.09 -10.82 5.21
N ARG A 115 -48.19 -9.57 5.66
CA ARG A 115 -48.27 -9.22 7.08
C ARG A 115 -49.73 -9.15 7.49
N GLU A 116 -50.21 -10.17 8.20
CA GLU A 116 -51.47 -10.11 8.92
C GLU A 116 -51.26 -9.42 10.27
N HIS A 117 -50.97 -8.11 10.22
CA HIS A 117 -50.84 -7.28 11.41
C HIS A 117 -52.08 -6.42 11.58
N THR A 118 -52.71 -6.50 12.75
CA THR A 118 -53.85 -5.65 13.09
C THR A 118 -53.31 -4.30 13.55
N TYR A 119 -53.35 -3.31 12.67
CA TYR A 119 -52.83 -1.97 12.94
C TYR A 119 -53.41 -1.38 14.23
N THR A 120 -52.53 -1.01 15.17
CA THR A 120 -52.93 -0.27 16.37
C THR A 120 -52.55 1.20 16.25
N LYS A 121 -53.01 2.01 17.20
CA LYS A 121 -52.81 3.46 17.18
C LYS A 121 -51.32 3.82 17.32
N GLU A 122 -50.55 2.99 18.02
CA GLU A 122 -49.11 3.12 18.20
C GLU A 122 -48.32 3.00 16.87
N ASP A 123 -48.80 2.19 15.92
CA ASP A 123 -48.15 2.03 14.60
C ASP A 123 -48.28 3.29 13.72
N LEU A 124 -49.28 4.14 14.01
CA LEU A 124 -49.48 5.41 13.32
C LEU A 124 -48.58 6.52 13.86
N GLU A 125 -48.07 6.37 15.09
CA GLU A 125 -47.15 7.35 15.71
C GLU A 125 -45.71 7.17 15.22
N ASN A 126 -45.31 5.95 14.84
CA ASN A 126 -44.00 5.68 14.23
C ASN A 126 -44.15 4.78 12.99
N PRO A 127 -44.47 5.38 11.82
CA PRO A 127 -44.76 4.63 10.59
C PRO A 127 -43.52 4.07 9.86
N TRP A 128 -42.31 4.20 10.42
CA TRP A 128 -41.03 3.79 9.83
C TRP A 128 -40.39 2.60 10.55
#